data_AF-A0A8T3XMF4-F1
#
_entry.id   AF-A0A8T3XMF4-F1
#
_cell.length_a   1.000
_cell.length_b   1.000
_cell.length_c   1.000
_cell.angle_alpha   90.00
_cell.angle_beta   90.00
_cell.angle_gamma   90.00
#
_symmetry.space_group_name_H-M   'P 1'
#
loop_
_entity.id
_entity.type
_entity.pdbx_description
1 polymer ?
#
loop_
_entity_poly.entity_id
_entity_poly.type
_entity_poly.pdbx_seq_one_letter_code
_entity_poly.pdbx_strand_id
1 'polypeptide(L)'
;MAFFKFGKKKKEDLEMQMPSPEMQAPPQAPTSPIEQVLMMKQQGYTNNQIVQTLQSQGYNTNQIFDAINQAGLSGGFEAAPEQPQETGMQDYGQNYEQPYQQQQYQFQAPEIKAPASIDEERIQEVAEAIIDEKWEALAKDIKKVIEWKESSENRLAKLEQQLIDLRLSIDSLTKSMMAKVSAYDQNIVDVGTEVKAMEKVFQKVLPSLTESVNKLDRMAKGVKEPQKK
;
A
#
# COMPACT_ATOMS: atom_id res chain seq x y z
N MET A 1 -0.24 64.52 -4.64
CA MET A 1 -1.45 65.30 -4.28
C MET A 1 -2.33 65.42 -5.52
N ALA A 2 -3.66 65.49 -5.32
CA ALA A 2 -4.77 65.46 -6.29
C ALA A 2 -5.18 64.04 -6.73
N PHE A 3 -6.28 63.41 -6.25
CA PHE A 3 -7.73 63.71 -6.21
C PHE A 3 -8.47 63.69 -7.56
N PHE A 4 -9.66 63.08 -7.53
CA PHE A 4 -10.81 63.02 -8.47
C PHE A 4 -10.98 61.69 -9.23
N LYS A 5 -11.87 60.76 -8.86
CA LYS A 5 -13.34 60.71 -8.58
C LYS A 5 -14.22 60.59 -9.85
N PHE A 6 -14.84 59.41 -9.96
CA PHE A 6 -16.15 59.04 -10.54
C PHE A 6 -16.57 59.46 -11.96
N GLY A 7 -17.05 58.47 -12.72
CA GLY A 7 -17.93 58.67 -13.88
C GLY A 7 -18.62 57.38 -14.34
N LYS A 8 -19.89 57.21 -13.96
CA LYS A 8 -20.84 56.20 -14.47
C LYS A 8 -21.13 56.41 -15.98
N LYS A 9 -21.36 55.32 -16.72
CA LYS A 9 -22.29 55.18 -17.88
C LYS A 9 -22.34 53.69 -18.25
N LYS A 10 -23.38 52.94 -17.87
CA LYS A 10 -24.66 52.71 -18.58
C LYS A 10 -24.47 52.44 -20.08
N LYS A 11 -24.56 51.16 -20.45
CA LYS A 11 -25.05 50.66 -21.74
C LYS A 11 -25.88 49.40 -21.47
N GLU A 12 -27.18 49.56 -21.66
CA GLU A 12 -28.12 48.49 -21.98
C GLU A 12 -27.87 48.01 -23.42
N ASP A 13 -28.45 46.87 -23.75
CA ASP A 13 -28.55 46.20 -25.06
C ASP A 13 -27.42 45.23 -25.44
N LEU A 14 -27.64 43.95 -25.10
CA LEU A 14 -27.63 42.85 -26.06
C LEU A 14 -28.14 41.56 -25.34
N GLU A 15 -29.45 41.33 -25.37
CA GLU A 15 -30.01 40.00 -25.10
C GLU A 15 -29.63 39.06 -26.25
N MET A 16 -28.44 38.46 -26.17
CA MET A 16 -28.17 37.20 -26.85
C MET A 16 -28.32 36.10 -25.82
N GLN A 17 -29.34 35.28 -26.06
CA GLN A 17 -29.64 34.05 -25.35
C GLN A 17 -28.45 33.09 -25.46
N MET A 18 -27.55 33.16 -24.47
CA MET A 18 -26.52 32.15 -24.27
C MET A 18 -27.13 30.97 -23.50
N PRO A 19 -26.92 29.73 -23.95
CA PRO A 19 -27.31 28.56 -23.19
C PRO A 19 -26.55 28.57 -21.85
N SER A 20 -27.28 28.28 -20.78
CA SER A 20 -26.77 28.26 -19.41
C SER A 20 -25.44 27.53 -19.31
N PRO A 21 -24.44 28.05 -18.57
CA PRO A 21 -23.32 27.23 -18.15
C PRO A 21 -23.87 26.09 -17.32
N GLU A 22 -23.77 24.87 -17.86
CA GLU A 22 -23.98 23.64 -17.12
C GLU A 22 -23.16 23.74 -15.84
N MET A 23 -23.86 23.97 -14.72
CA MET A 23 -23.33 23.66 -13.41
C MET A 23 -22.92 22.19 -13.48
N GLN A 24 -21.61 21.95 -13.49
CA GLN A 24 -21.01 20.64 -13.29
C GLN A 24 -21.61 20.09 -12.00
N ALA A 25 -22.59 19.21 -12.18
CA ALA A 25 -23.07 18.34 -11.13
C ALA A 25 -21.87 17.56 -10.59
N PRO A 26 -21.75 17.35 -9.28
CA PRO A 26 -20.77 16.42 -8.73
C PRO A 26 -20.94 15.07 -9.45
N PRO A 27 -19.83 14.35 -9.71
CA PRO A 27 -19.88 13.10 -10.47
C PRO A 27 -20.94 12.19 -9.84
N GLN A 28 -21.96 11.86 -10.64
CA GLN A 28 -23.05 10.99 -10.22
C GLN A 28 -22.44 9.69 -9.74
N ALA A 29 -22.74 9.32 -8.49
CA ALA A 29 -22.40 8.01 -7.98
C ALA A 29 -22.95 6.96 -8.95
N PRO A 30 -22.18 5.91 -9.30
CA PRO A 30 -22.66 4.84 -10.17
C PRO A 30 -23.95 4.26 -9.58
N THR A 31 -25.08 4.47 -10.28
CA THR A 31 -26.44 4.28 -9.74
C THR A 31 -26.94 2.84 -9.78
N SER A 32 -26.11 1.89 -10.23
CA SER A 32 -26.43 0.47 -10.19
C SER A 32 -25.39 -0.30 -9.38
N PRO A 33 -25.82 -1.15 -8.41
CA PRO A 33 -24.91 -2.07 -7.70
C PRO A 33 -24.05 -2.90 -8.67
N ILE A 34 -24.60 -3.25 -9.83
CA ILE A 34 -23.91 -4.04 -10.87
C ILE A 34 -22.71 -3.29 -11.44
N GLU A 35 -22.86 -2.00 -11.70
CA GLU A 35 -21.80 -1.17 -12.28
C GLU A 35 -20.66 -0.92 -11.28
N GLN A 36 -21.01 -0.75 -10.00
CA GLN A 36 -20.03 -0.65 -8.92
C GLN A 36 -19.24 -1.94 -8.74
N VAL A 37 -19.93 -3.09 -8.75
CA VAL A 37 -19.25 -4.39 -8.70
C VAL A 37 -18.32 -4.56 -9.90
N LEU A 38 -18.76 -4.21 -11.10
CA LEU A 38 -17.94 -4.32 -12.30
C LEU A 38 -16.68 -3.46 -12.21
N MET A 39 -16.81 -2.21 -11.74
CA MET A 39 -15.68 -1.31 -11.53
C MET A 39 -14.70 -1.86 -10.48
N MET A 40 -15.20 -2.35 -9.36
CA MET A 40 -14.36 -2.92 -8.30
C MET A 40 -13.67 -4.21 -8.79
N LYS A 41 -14.35 -5.05 -9.58
CA LYS A 41 -13.72 -6.23 -10.19
C LYS A 41 -12.63 -5.84 -11.18
N GLN A 42 -12.84 -4.81 -12.00
CA GLN A 42 -11.79 -4.29 -12.91
C GLN A 42 -10.57 -3.76 -12.15
N GLN A 43 -10.78 -3.22 -10.94
CA GLN A 43 -9.72 -2.78 -10.05
C GLN A 43 -9.06 -3.92 -9.25
N GLY A 44 -9.49 -5.18 -9.45
CA GLY A 44 -8.90 -6.37 -8.81
C GLY A 44 -9.41 -6.66 -7.39
N TYR A 45 -10.52 -6.05 -6.96
CA TYR A 45 -11.11 -6.34 -5.66
C TYR A 45 -11.72 -7.75 -5.64
N THR A 46 -11.59 -8.42 -4.48
CA THR A 46 -12.22 -9.71 -4.24
C THR A 46 -13.71 -9.56 -3.91
N ASN A 47 -14.51 -10.61 -4.16
CA ASN A 47 -15.95 -10.59 -3.87
C ASN A 47 -16.27 -10.23 -2.41
N ASN A 48 -15.46 -10.70 -1.45
CA ASN A 48 -15.64 -10.35 -0.03
C ASN A 48 -15.40 -8.86 0.25
N GLN A 49 -14.40 -8.25 -0.40
CA GLN A 49 -14.13 -6.81 -0.26
C GLN A 49 -15.21 -5.96 -0.95
N ILE A 50 -15.73 -6.44 -2.06
CA ILE A 50 -16.85 -5.82 -2.78
C ILE A 50 -18.11 -5.84 -1.90
N VAL A 51 -18.42 -6.96 -1.25
CA VAL A 51 -19.55 -7.08 -0.33
C VAL A 51 -19.43 -6.08 0.83
N GLN A 52 -18.27 -5.99 1.49
CA GLN A 52 -18.07 -5.05 2.59
C GLN A 52 -18.20 -3.59 2.14
N THR A 53 -17.66 -3.27 0.96
CA THR A 53 -17.71 -1.91 0.41
C THR A 53 -19.14 -1.51 0.04
N LEU A 54 -19.91 -2.41 -0.59
CA LEU A 54 -21.32 -2.15 -0.94
C LEU A 54 -22.24 -2.13 0.28
N GLN A 55 -21.98 -2.97 1.29
CA GLN A 55 -22.69 -2.90 2.56
C GLN A 55 -22.45 -1.55 3.25
N SER A 56 -21.21 -1.02 3.21
CA SER A 56 -20.90 0.30 3.77
C SER A 56 -21.60 1.45 3.03
N GLN A 57 -21.99 1.22 1.77
CA GLN A 57 -22.76 2.15 0.93
C GLN A 57 -24.28 1.96 1.08
N GLY A 58 -24.73 1.04 1.93
CA GLY A 58 -26.14 0.84 2.27
C GLY A 58 -26.90 -0.13 1.35
N TYR A 59 -26.21 -0.87 0.47
CA TYR A 59 -26.86 -1.86 -0.37
C TYR A 59 -27.27 -3.10 0.42
N ASN A 60 -28.41 -3.67 0.05
CA ASN A 60 -28.91 -4.87 0.71
C ASN A 60 -28.16 -6.11 0.22
N THR A 61 -27.94 -7.08 1.11
CA THR A 61 -27.16 -8.30 0.84
C THR A 61 -27.62 -9.03 -0.43
N ASN A 62 -28.92 -9.15 -0.65
CA ASN A 62 -29.46 -9.80 -1.86
C ASN A 62 -29.12 -9.01 -3.14
N GLN A 63 -29.19 -7.68 -3.11
CA GLN A 63 -28.85 -6.83 -4.25
C GLN A 63 -27.36 -6.91 -4.59
N ILE A 64 -26.51 -7.05 -3.57
CA ILE A 64 -25.06 -7.21 -3.73
C ILE A 64 -24.75 -8.55 -4.39
N PHE A 65 -25.36 -9.64 -3.92
CA PHE A 65 -25.13 -10.97 -4.48
C PHE A 65 -25.65 -11.08 -5.92
N ASP A 66 -26.84 -10.55 -6.20
CA ASP A 66 -27.38 -10.50 -7.55
C ASP A 66 -26.47 -9.71 -8.49
N ALA A 67 -25.93 -8.58 -8.03
CA ALA A 67 -25.01 -7.76 -8.79
C ALA A 67 -23.66 -8.43 -9.07
N ILE A 68 -23.10 -9.16 -8.09
CA ILE A 68 -21.85 -9.92 -8.25
C ILE A 68 -22.01 -11.05 -9.26
N ASN A 69 -23.13 -11.78 -9.18
CA ASN A 69 -23.43 -12.84 -10.12
C ASN A 69 -23.64 -12.28 -11.54
N GLN A 70 -24.37 -11.17 -11.69
CA GLN A 70 -24.60 -10.54 -13.01
C GLN A 70 -23.33 -9.93 -13.60
N ALA A 71 -22.48 -9.28 -12.80
CA ALA A 71 -21.21 -8.72 -13.25
C ALA A 71 -20.21 -9.82 -13.65
N GLY A 72 -20.26 -10.99 -13.00
CA GLY A 72 -19.46 -12.17 -13.37
C GLY A 72 -19.88 -12.79 -14.71
N LEU A 73 -21.16 -12.72 -15.06
CA LEU A 73 -21.69 -13.25 -16.32
C LEU A 73 -21.52 -12.27 -17.51
N SER A 74 -21.45 -10.98 -17.24
CA SER A 74 -21.41 -9.93 -18.28
C SER A 74 -19.99 -9.51 -18.69
N GLY A 75 -18.98 -9.80 -17.87
CA GLY A 75 -17.58 -9.50 -18.16
C GLY A 75 -16.86 -10.72 -18.70
N GLY A 76 -16.72 -10.85 -20.02
CA GLY A 76 -15.91 -11.85 -20.70
C GLY A 76 -14.41 -11.69 -20.44
N PHE A 77 -14.00 -11.77 -19.17
CA PHE A 77 -12.62 -11.85 -18.73
C PHE A 77 -12.30 -13.30 -18.38
N GLU A 78 -11.26 -13.81 -19.05
CA GLU A 78 -10.69 -15.13 -18.89
C GLU A 78 -10.37 -15.47 -17.43
N ALA A 79 -10.51 -16.77 -17.16
CA ALA A 79 -10.40 -17.42 -15.87
C ALA A 79 -9.12 -17.06 -15.08
N ALA A 80 -9.32 -16.80 -13.79
CA ALA A 80 -8.32 -16.94 -12.74
C ALA A 80 -8.99 -17.69 -11.56
N PRO A 81 -8.22 -18.47 -10.77
CA PRO A 81 -8.54 -19.86 -10.48
C PRO A 81 -9.65 -20.09 -9.44
N GLU A 82 -10.31 -21.22 -9.64
CA GLU A 82 -11.36 -21.84 -8.84
C GLU A 82 -11.15 -21.70 -7.32
N GLN A 83 -12.17 -21.19 -6.63
CA GLN A 83 -12.43 -21.53 -5.24
C GLN A 83 -13.65 -22.45 -5.15
N PRO A 84 -13.67 -23.40 -4.20
CA PRO A 84 -14.65 -24.49 -4.18
C PRO A 84 -16.08 -23.98 -4.02
N GLN A 85 -16.97 -24.50 -4.88
CA GLN A 85 -18.42 -24.33 -4.78
C GLN A 85 -18.94 -24.92 -3.48
N GLU A 86 -19.37 -24.08 -2.53
CA GLU A 86 -20.33 -24.54 -1.53
C GLU A 86 -21.74 -24.50 -2.13
N THR A 87 -22.31 -25.69 -2.15
CA THR A 87 -23.64 -26.01 -2.64
C THR A 87 -24.63 -25.64 -1.54
N GLY A 88 -25.60 -24.77 -1.82
CA GLY A 88 -26.58 -24.32 -0.82
C GLY A 88 -27.73 -23.57 -1.48
N MET A 89 -28.46 -24.26 -2.37
CA MET A 89 -29.66 -23.75 -3.01
C MET A 89 -30.85 -24.00 -2.06
N GLN A 90 -31.39 -22.95 -1.44
CA GLN A 90 -32.68 -23.00 -0.74
C GLN A 90 -33.74 -22.22 -1.53
N ASP A 91 -34.44 -23.03 -2.31
CA ASP A 91 -35.86 -22.96 -2.68
C ASP A 91 -36.71 -21.99 -1.85
N TYR A 92 -37.20 -20.92 -2.48
CA TYR A 92 -38.35 -20.16 -1.99
C TYR A 92 -39.52 -20.41 -2.95
N GLY A 93 -40.42 -21.30 -2.53
CA GLY A 93 -41.60 -21.71 -3.26
C GLY A 93 -42.56 -20.57 -3.57
N GLN A 94 -42.98 -20.51 -4.85
CA GLN A 94 -44.23 -19.90 -5.27
C GLN A 94 -45.40 -20.74 -4.73
N ASN A 95 -46.44 -20.08 -4.21
CA ASN A 95 -47.75 -20.70 -4.06
C ASN A 95 -48.83 -19.76 -4.62
N TYR A 96 -49.41 -20.15 -5.75
CA TYR A 96 -50.72 -19.73 -6.19
C TYR A 96 -51.54 -21.01 -6.32
N GLU A 97 -52.75 -21.08 -5.74
CA GLU A 97 -53.97 -21.60 -6.39
C GLU A 97 -55.20 -21.65 -5.47
N GLN A 98 -56.34 -21.77 -6.16
CA GLN A 98 -57.72 -21.38 -5.86
C GLN A 98 -58.52 -22.31 -4.92
N PRO A 99 -59.72 -21.89 -4.46
CA PRO A 99 -60.54 -22.57 -3.47
C PRO A 99 -61.66 -23.40 -4.10
N TYR A 100 -61.91 -24.63 -3.66
CA TYR A 100 -63.25 -25.24 -3.77
C TYR A 100 -63.55 -26.31 -2.71
N GLN A 101 -64.71 -26.07 -2.09
CA GLN A 101 -65.78 -26.96 -1.60
C GLN A 101 -65.57 -27.96 -0.45
N GLN A 102 -66.50 -27.77 0.51
CA GLN A 102 -66.86 -28.62 1.63
C GLN A 102 -67.36 -30.01 1.19
N GLN A 103 -66.99 -31.03 1.95
CA GLN A 103 -67.91 -32.10 2.35
C GLN A 103 -67.59 -32.54 3.78
N GLN A 104 -68.58 -32.42 4.66
CA GLN A 104 -68.54 -32.95 6.01
C GLN A 104 -68.67 -34.48 5.97
N TYR A 105 -67.70 -35.15 6.58
CA TYR A 105 -67.90 -36.49 7.13
C TYR A 105 -67.49 -36.47 8.60
N GLN A 106 -68.46 -36.73 9.48
CA GLN A 106 -68.19 -37.15 10.85
C GLN A 106 -67.56 -38.54 10.79
N PHE A 107 -66.28 -38.62 11.15
CA PHE A 107 -65.65 -39.88 11.53
C PHE A 107 -65.15 -39.76 12.97
N GLN A 108 -65.52 -40.79 13.72
CA GLN A 108 -65.19 -41.05 15.11
C GLN A 108 -63.67 -40.96 15.31
N ALA A 109 -63.24 -40.03 16.16
CA ALA A 109 -61.83 -39.81 16.45
C ALA A 109 -61.24 -41.08 17.10
N PRO A 110 -60.23 -41.73 16.48
CA PRO A 110 -59.29 -42.48 17.29
C PRO A 110 -58.61 -41.46 18.21
N GLU A 111 -58.46 -41.85 19.48
CA GLU A 111 -57.72 -41.08 20.47
C GLU A 111 -56.27 -40.98 19.97
N ILE A 112 -55.97 -39.90 19.23
CA ILE A 112 -54.62 -39.51 18.90
C ILE A 112 -54.00 -39.15 20.24
N LYS A 113 -53.20 -40.07 20.80
CA LYS A 113 -52.14 -39.67 21.73
C LYS A 113 -51.49 -38.46 21.08
N ALA A 114 -51.60 -37.32 21.75
CA ALA A 114 -50.89 -36.12 21.33
C ALA A 114 -49.47 -36.54 20.95
N PRO A 115 -48.94 -36.12 19.78
CA PRO A 115 -47.51 -36.26 19.52
C PRO A 115 -46.82 -35.37 20.56
N ALA A 116 -46.52 -35.97 21.71
CA ALA A 116 -45.55 -35.44 22.62
C ALA A 116 -44.21 -35.41 21.86
N SER A 117 -43.54 -34.27 21.99
CA SER A 117 -42.08 -34.09 21.94
C SER A 117 -41.31 -34.22 20.61
N ILE A 118 -41.91 -34.54 19.47
CA ILE A 118 -41.11 -34.75 18.23
C ILE A 118 -40.45 -33.47 17.67
N ASP A 119 -40.96 -32.27 17.96
CA ASP A 119 -40.36 -31.04 17.42
C ASP A 119 -39.29 -30.42 18.34
N GLU A 120 -39.46 -30.42 19.66
CA GLU A 120 -38.44 -29.84 20.55
C GLU A 120 -37.20 -30.72 20.67
N GLU A 121 -37.34 -32.05 20.82
CA GLU A 121 -36.18 -32.95 20.97
C GLU A 121 -35.31 -32.98 19.72
N ARG A 122 -35.92 -32.93 18.52
CA ARG A 122 -35.19 -32.90 17.24
C ARG A 122 -34.57 -31.53 16.96
N ILE A 123 -35.26 -30.44 17.31
CA ILE A 123 -34.68 -29.10 17.22
C ILE A 123 -33.52 -28.96 18.21
N GLN A 124 -33.63 -29.55 19.39
CA GLN A 124 -32.59 -29.54 20.42
C GLN A 124 -31.38 -30.38 20.02
N GLU A 125 -31.58 -31.57 19.45
CA GLU A 125 -30.49 -32.39 18.89
C GLU A 125 -29.78 -31.68 17.73
N VAL A 126 -30.52 -31.06 16.81
CA VAL A 126 -29.94 -30.27 15.71
C VAL A 126 -29.23 -29.03 16.23
N ALA A 127 -29.78 -28.36 17.25
CA ALA A 127 -29.15 -27.19 17.86
C ALA A 127 -27.86 -27.56 18.61
N GLU A 128 -27.85 -28.65 19.38
CA GLU A 128 -26.65 -29.15 20.07
C GLU A 128 -25.57 -29.56 19.07
N ALA A 129 -25.92 -30.29 18.02
CA ALA A 129 -24.98 -30.65 16.96
C ALA A 129 -24.39 -29.41 16.24
N ILE A 130 -25.22 -28.39 15.96
CA ILE A 130 -24.75 -27.13 15.36
C ILE A 130 -23.86 -26.37 16.35
N ILE A 131 -24.22 -26.31 17.63
CA ILE A 131 -23.43 -25.63 18.65
C ILE A 131 -22.06 -26.30 18.79
N ASP A 132 -21.99 -27.63 18.87
CA ASP A 132 -20.75 -28.38 18.98
C ASP A 132 -19.86 -28.18 17.73
N GLU A 133 -20.45 -28.28 16.52
CA GLU A 133 -19.70 -28.05 15.27
C GLU A 133 -19.11 -26.63 15.22
N LYS A 134 -19.90 -25.61 15.55
CA LYS A 134 -19.43 -24.22 15.55
C LYS A 134 -18.46 -23.94 16.70
N TRP A 135 -18.62 -24.59 17.85
CA TRP A 135 -17.71 -24.48 18.98
C TRP A 135 -16.35 -25.09 18.65
N GLU A 136 -16.31 -26.26 18.04
CA GLU A 136 -15.08 -26.89 17.58
C GLU A 136 -14.37 -26.05 16.51
N ALA A 137 -15.12 -25.52 15.55
CA ALA A 137 -14.59 -24.63 14.52
C ALA A 137 -13.98 -23.35 15.16
N LEU A 138 -14.69 -22.73 16.10
CA LEU A 138 -14.22 -21.55 16.81
C LEU A 138 -12.95 -21.86 17.64
N ALA A 139 -12.95 -22.97 18.38
CA ALA A 139 -11.80 -23.40 19.18
C ALA A 139 -10.55 -23.61 18.29
N LYS A 140 -10.74 -24.18 17.10
CA LYS A 140 -9.67 -24.36 16.11
C LYS A 140 -9.12 -23.02 15.62
N ASP A 141 -9.98 -22.04 15.35
CA ASP A 141 -9.52 -20.74 14.89
C ASP A 141 -8.84 -19.93 16.01
N ILE A 142 -9.32 -20.02 17.25
CA ILE A 142 -8.62 -19.46 18.42
C ILE A 142 -7.22 -20.06 18.54
N LYS A 143 -7.07 -21.37 18.35
CA LYS A 143 -5.76 -22.02 18.38
C LYS A 143 -4.82 -21.46 17.30
N LYS A 144 -5.31 -21.25 16.07
CA LYS A 144 -4.51 -20.60 15.01
C LYS A 144 -4.11 -19.17 15.38
N VAL A 145 -4.99 -18.42 16.04
CA VAL A 145 -4.69 -17.06 16.51
C VAL A 145 -3.61 -17.08 17.60
N ILE A 146 -3.64 -18.05 18.51
CA ILE A 146 -2.60 -18.24 19.53
C ILE A 146 -1.26 -18.57 18.87
N GLU A 147 -1.22 -19.52 17.92
CA GLU A 147 -0.01 -19.88 17.18
C GLU A 147 0.55 -18.67 16.40
N TRP A 148 -0.33 -17.87 15.79
CA TRP A 148 0.05 -16.64 15.11
C TRP A 148 0.57 -15.57 16.08
N LYS A 149 -0.03 -15.43 17.26
CA LYS A 149 0.43 -14.52 18.33
C LYS A 149 1.84 -14.92 18.77
N GLU A 150 2.06 -16.19 19.10
CA GLU A 150 3.38 -16.69 19.53
C GLU A 150 4.44 -16.48 18.44
N SER A 151 4.10 -16.79 17.18
CA SER A 151 4.99 -16.52 16.03
C SER A 151 5.31 -15.03 15.88
N SER A 152 4.31 -14.16 16.07
CA SER A 152 4.49 -12.70 15.97
C SER A 152 5.33 -12.15 17.13
N GLU A 153 5.14 -12.63 18.35
CA GLU A 153 5.95 -12.27 19.52
C GLU A 153 7.42 -12.69 19.32
N ASN A 154 7.66 -13.90 18.81
CA ASN A 154 9.01 -14.35 18.48
C ASN A 154 9.67 -13.50 17.39
N ARG A 155 8.91 -13.11 16.35
CA ARG A 155 9.41 -12.21 15.30
C ARG A 155 9.69 -10.81 15.84
N LEU A 156 8.85 -10.30 16.73
CA LEU A 156 9.05 -9.00 17.37
C LEU A 156 10.30 -8.98 18.23
N ALA A 157 10.49 -10.01 19.08
CA ALA A 157 11.69 -10.15 19.90
C ALA A 157 12.97 -10.23 19.03
N LYS A 158 12.91 -10.93 17.90
CA LYS A 158 14.03 -10.99 16.95
C LYS A 158 14.32 -9.63 16.30
N LEU A 159 13.27 -8.87 15.93
CA LEU A 159 13.43 -7.54 15.37
C LEU A 159 14.03 -6.57 16.39
N GLU A 160 13.60 -6.63 17.65
CA GLU A 160 14.18 -5.84 18.74
C GLU A 160 15.68 -6.14 18.90
N GLN A 161 16.07 -7.41 18.91
CA GLN A 161 17.48 -7.78 18.99
C GLN A 161 18.27 -7.27 17.77
N GLN A 162 17.73 -7.43 16.56
CA GLN A 162 18.36 -6.92 15.35
C GLN A 162 18.52 -5.40 15.35
N LEU A 163 17.57 -4.65 15.92
CA LEU A 163 17.67 -3.19 16.07
C LEU A 163 18.76 -2.80 17.08
N ILE A 164 18.90 -3.55 18.18
CA ILE A 164 19.98 -3.36 19.16
C ILE A 164 21.33 -3.62 18.48
N ASP A 165 21.46 -4.74 17.76
CA ASP A 165 22.70 -5.09 17.06
C ASP A 165 23.03 -4.07 15.96
N LEU A 166 22.02 -3.60 15.22
CA LEU A 166 22.18 -2.55 14.21
C LEU A 166 22.71 -1.26 14.86
N ARG A 167 22.13 -0.84 15.98
CA ARG A 167 22.61 0.34 16.72
C ARG A 167 24.07 0.19 17.12
N LEU A 168 24.44 -0.95 17.70
CA LEU A 168 25.82 -1.22 18.10
C LEU A 168 26.77 -1.23 16.90
N SER A 169 26.33 -1.77 15.76
CA SER A 169 27.12 -1.76 14.52
C SER A 169 27.35 -0.35 13.97
N ILE A 170 26.34 0.53 14.05
CA ILE A 170 26.44 1.94 13.65
C ILE A 170 27.39 2.69 14.59
N ASP A 171 27.31 2.46 15.90
CA ASP A 171 28.22 3.06 16.87
C ASP A 171 29.67 2.64 16.62
N SER A 172 29.90 1.35 16.32
CA SER A 172 31.21 0.82 15.92
C SER A 172 31.71 1.45 14.62
N LEU A 173 30.85 1.52 13.60
CA LEU A 173 31.18 2.12 12.31
C LEU A 173 31.54 3.61 12.46
N THR A 174 30.79 4.35 13.26
CA THR A 174 31.04 5.77 13.52
C THR A 174 32.39 5.97 14.22
N LYS A 175 32.72 5.11 15.20
CA LYS A 175 34.05 5.13 15.86
C LYS A 175 35.18 4.79 14.88
N SER A 176 35.00 3.77 14.05
CA SER A 176 35.96 3.37 13.01
C SER A 176 36.19 4.50 11.99
N MET A 177 35.10 5.14 11.56
CA MET A 177 35.15 6.26 10.63
C MET A 177 35.86 7.46 11.25
N MET A 178 35.56 7.82 12.51
CA MET A 178 36.26 8.88 13.23
C MET A 178 37.76 8.58 13.33
N ALA A 179 38.13 7.36 13.71
CA ALA A 179 39.54 6.95 13.79
C ALA A 179 40.25 7.05 12.43
N LYS A 180 39.60 6.62 11.34
CA LYS A 180 40.14 6.79 9.99
C LYS A 180 40.29 8.25 9.60
N VAL A 181 39.28 9.08 9.85
CA VAL A 181 39.32 10.53 9.57
C VAL A 181 40.46 11.20 10.34
N SER A 182 40.64 10.89 11.63
CA SER A 182 41.77 11.39 12.41
C SER A 182 43.13 10.93 11.87
N ALA A 183 43.24 9.67 11.43
CA ALA A 183 44.46 9.18 10.79
C ALA A 183 44.74 9.89 9.45
N TYR A 184 43.69 10.18 8.66
CA TYR A 184 43.82 10.97 7.44
C TYR A 184 44.25 12.41 7.72
N ASP A 185 43.65 13.06 8.73
CA ASP A 185 44.02 14.42 9.14
C ASP A 185 45.50 14.49 9.53
N GLN A 186 45.97 13.54 10.35
CA GLN A 186 47.38 13.45 10.72
C GLN A 186 48.28 13.25 9.49
N ASN A 187 47.93 12.32 8.59
CA ASN A 187 48.69 12.09 7.37
C ASN A 187 48.76 13.35 6.48
N ILE A 188 47.67 14.13 6.41
CA ILE A 188 47.65 15.39 5.65
C ILE A 188 48.56 16.44 6.30
N VAL A 189 48.56 16.53 7.63
CA VAL A 189 49.50 17.40 8.36
C VAL A 189 50.94 16.99 8.08
N ASP A 190 51.26 15.69 8.17
CA ASP A 190 52.60 15.15 7.94
C ASP A 190 53.07 15.44 6.51
N VAL A 191 52.23 15.16 5.50
CA VAL A 191 52.49 15.53 4.10
C VAL A 191 52.69 17.04 3.96
N GLY A 192 51.91 17.87 4.66
CA GLY A 192 52.09 19.31 4.69
C GLY A 192 53.47 19.73 5.24
N THR A 193 54.00 19.01 6.23
CA THR A 193 55.36 19.25 6.75
C THR A 193 56.44 18.82 5.77
N GLU A 194 56.28 17.68 5.10
CA GLU A 194 57.21 17.20 4.08
C GLU A 194 57.23 18.12 2.86
N VAL A 195 56.07 18.57 2.40
CA VAL A 195 55.95 19.54 1.31
C VAL A 195 56.65 20.85 1.66
N LYS A 196 56.52 21.35 2.90
CA LYS A 196 57.27 22.53 3.37
C LYS A 196 58.78 22.29 3.42
N ALA A 197 59.21 21.09 3.82
CA ALA A 197 60.63 20.74 3.80
C ALA A 197 61.16 20.72 2.36
N MET A 198 60.41 20.11 1.44
CA MET A 198 60.72 20.08 0.01
C MET A 198 60.75 21.48 -0.58
N GLU A 199 59.82 22.37 -0.20
CA GLU A 199 59.82 23.78 -0.58
C GLU A 199 61.13 24.46 -0.17
N LYS A 200 61.58 24.28 1.08
CA LYS A 200 62.86 24.83 1.57
C LYS A 200 64.06 24.27 0.81
N VAL A 201 64.05 22.99 0.47
CA VAL A 201 65.10 22.38 -0.37
C VAL A 201 65.09 23.04 -1.75
N PHE A 202 63.91 23.21 -2.36
CA PHE A 202 63.76 23.85 -3.65
C PHE A 202 64.25 25.31 -3.63
N GLN A 203 63.91 26.07 -2.59
CA GLN A 203 64.40 27.44 -2.37
C GLN A 203 65.94 27.50 -2.27
N LYS A 204 66.59 26.47 -1.72
CA LYS A 204 68.07 26.39 -1.66
C LYS A 204 68.69 25.92 -2.98
N VAL A 205 68.04 25.02 -3.71
CA VAL A 205 68.56 24.45 -4.95
C VAL A 205 68.39 25.39 -6.13
N LEU A 206 67.27 26.12 -6.24
CA LEU A 206 66.99 27.03 -7.36
C LEU A 206 68.12 28.05 -7.61
N PRO A 207 68.66 28.77 -6.59
CA PRO A 207 69.79 29.67 -6.78
C PRO A 207 71.07 28.95 -7.23
N SER A 208 71.37 27.79 -6.62
CA SER A 208 72.55 26.98 -6.97
C SER A 208 72.50 26.47 -8.41
N LEU A 209 71.32 26.01 -8.86
CA LEU A 209 71.10 25.58 -10.24
C LEU A 209 71.27 26.77 -11.20
N THR A 210 70.69 27.92 -10.87
CA THR A 210 70.81 29.15 -11.66
C THR A 210 72.28 29.59 -11.76
N GLU A 211 73.02 29.56 -10.66
CA GLU A 211 74.45 29.89 -10.65
C GLU A 211 75.28 28.89 -11.46
N SER A 212 74.96 27.60 -11.36
CA SER A 212 75.64 26.52 -12.12
C SER A 212 75.39 26.65 -13.62
N VAL A 213 74.15 26.92 -14.04
CA VAL A 213 73.79 27.19 -15.44
C VAL A 213 74.49 28.45 -15.94
N ASN A 214 74.52 29.53 -15.15
CA ASN A 214 75.26 30.75 -15.50
C ASN A 214 76.77 30.51 -15.64
N LYS A 215 77.37 29.66 -14.79
CA LYS A 215 78.79 29.27 -14.89
C LYS A 215 79.03 28.44 -16.17
N LEU A 216 78.16 27.49 -16.48
CA LEU A 216 78.21 26.68 -17.70
C LEU A 216 78.10 27.55 -18.97
N ASP A 217 77.16 28.51 -19.00
CA ASP A 217 77.04 29.46 -20.11
C ASP A 217 78.32 30.30 -20.30
N ARG A 218 78.92 30.77 -19.20
CA ARG A 218 80.21 31.49 -19.24
C ARG A 218 81.36 30.62 -19.73
N MET A 219 81.47 29.37 -19.25
CA MET A 219 82.50 28.43 -19.73
C MET A 219 82.30 28.12 -21.22
N ALA A 220 81.07 27.88 -21.66
CA ALA A 220 80.75 27.64 -23.07
C ALA A 220 81.07 28.86 -23.97
N LYS A 221 80.85 30.08 -23.47
CA LYS A 221 81.23 31.32 -24.18
C LYS A 221 82.74 31.53 -24.22
N GLY A 222 83.46 31.29 -23.12
CA GLY A 222 84.91 31.40 -23.07
C GLY A 222 85.64 30.38 -23.95
N VAL A 223 85.07 29.18 -24.12
CA VAL A 223 85.59 28.16 -25.06
C VAL A 223 85.29 28.51 -26.53
N LYS A 224 84.31 29.38 -26.80
CA LYS A 224 83.98 29.86 -28.16
C LYS A 224 84.81 31.05 -28.63
N GLU A 225 85.62 31.68 -27.78
CA GLU A 225 86.59 32.69 -28.24
C GLU A 225 87.86 31.97 -28.77
N PRO A 226 88.13 32.02 -30.09
CA PRO A 226 89.38 31.48 -30.61
C PRO A 226 90.53 32.34 -30.08
N GLN A 227 91.53 31.70 -29.46
CA GLN A 227 92.81 32.35 -29.16
C GLN A 227 93.38 32.91 -30.47
N LYS A 228 93.20 34.21 -30.69
CA LYS A 228 93.94 34.95 -31.71
C LYS A 228 95.38 35.08 -31.20
N LYS A 229 96.24 34.20 -31.71
CA LYS A 229 97.68 34.42 -31.77
C LYS A 229 97.98 35.55 -32.74
#